data_AF-A0A0F9NCV3-F1
#
_entry.id   AF-A0A0F9NCV3-F1
#
_cell.length_a   1.000
_cell.length_b   1.000
_cell.length_c   1.000
_cell.angle_alpha   90.00
_cell.angle_beta   90.00
_cell.angle_gamma   90.00
#
_symmetry.space_group_name_H-M   'P 1'
#
loop_
_entity.id
_entity.type
_entity.pdbx_description
1 polymer ?
#
loop_
_entity_poly.entity_id
_entity_poly.type
_entity_poly.pdbx_seq_one_letter_code
_entity_poly.pdbx_strand_id
1 'polypeptide(L)'
;SKILDLQGDTIFSGFHKNISAITKLLEKTINSTRSLTFEISSPVLYELGMVPALRWIAERFKKKHDLNVTVIERGNVGYIRIDLRVMLFKCVRELLVNAAKYSNANLVKITVTLKINISS
;
A
#
# COMPACT_ATOMS: atom_id res chain seq x y z
N SER A 1 -2.12 25.47 -49.09
CA SER A 1 -0.89 24.65 -49.18
C SER A 1 -1.05 23.47 -48.23
N LYS A 2 -1.04 22.24 -48.73
CA LYS A 2 -1.45 21.00 -48.02
C LYS A 2 -0.54 20.62 -46.82
N ILE A 3 0.59 21.30 -46.69
CA ILE A 3 1.65 21.06 -45.69
C ILE A 3 1.37 21.77 -44.36
N LEU A 4 0.62 22.88 -44.36
CA LEU A 4 0.26 23.63 -43.14
C LEU A 4 -0.86 22.94 -42.33
N ASP A 5 -1.83 22.32 -43.00
CA ASP A 5 -2.90 21.55 -42.33
C ASP A 5 -2.36 20.29 -41.62
N LEU A 6 -1.39 19.59 -42.25
CA LEU A 6 -0.75 18.42 -41.65
C LEU A 6 0.04 18.78 -40.38
N GLN A 7 0.72 19.94 -40.36
CA GLN A 7 1.44 20.39 -39.16
C GLN A 7 0.47 20.79 -38.03
N GLY A 8 -0.66 21.42 -38.36
CA GLY A 8 -1.71 21.76 -37.39
C GLY A 8 -2.31 20.53 -36.71
N ASP A 9 -2.65 19.50 -37.49
CA ASP A 9 -3.19 18.24 -36.96
C ASP A 9 -2.17 17.46 -36.11
N THR A 10 -0.90 17.46 -36.52
CA THR A 10 0.15 16.75 -35.79
C THR A 10 0.39 17.39 -34.42
N ILE A 11 0.45 18.72 -34.37
CA ILE A 11 0.62 19.51 -33.12
C ILE A 11 -0.60 19.32 -32.20
N PHE A 12 -1.81 19.43 -32.75
CA PHE A 12 -3.04 19.27 -31.97
C PHE A 12 -3.18 17.85 -31.40
N SER A 13 -2.81 16.82 -32.16
CA SER A 13 -2.78 15.43 -31.67
C SER A 13 -1.76 15.23 -30.54
N GLY A 14 -0.61 15.93 -30.61
CA GLY A 14 0.44 15.89 -29.60
C GLY A 14 -0.02 16.47 -28.26
N PHE A 15 -0.74 17.59 -28.29
CA PHE A 15 -1.35 18.17 -27.09
C PHE A 15 -2.41 17.25 -26.47
N HIS A 16 -3.24 16.62 -27.31
CA HIS A 16 -4.27 15.70 -26.82
C HIS A 16 -3.65 14.45 -26.15
N LYS A 17 -2.58 13.90 -26.73
CA LYS A 17 -1.80 12.81 -26.13
C LYS A 17 -1.19 13.22 -24.79
N ASN A 18 -0.58 14.40 -24.69
CA ASN A 18 0.04 14.88 -23.46
C ASN A 18 -1.01 15.13 -22.36
N ILE A 19 -2.14 15.76 -22.70
CA ILE A 19 -3.25 15.96 -21.75
C ILE A 19 -3.77 14.61 -21.25
N SER A 20 -4.00 13.64 -22.15
CA SER A 20 -4.44 12.29 -21.77
C SER A 20 -3.44 11.55 -20.86
N ALA A 21 -2.14 11.71 -21.12
CA ALA A 21 -1.10 11.13 -20.28
C ALA A 21 -1.09 11.75 -18.87
N ILE A 22 -1.25 13.08 -18.79
CA ILE A 22 -1.31 13.81 -17.52
C ILE A 22 -2.57 13.43 -16.72
N THR A 23 -3.75 13.35 -17.35
CA THR A 23 -4.97 12.89 -16.67
C THR A 23 -4.84 11.45 -16.18
N LYS A 24 -4.27 10.54 -16.97
CA LYS A 24 -3.99 9.16 -16.51
C LYS A 24 -3.03 9.14 -15.32
N LEU A 25 -2.01 9.98 -15.30
CA LEU A 25 -1.07 10.07 -14.18
C LEU A 25 -1.75 10.63 -12.92
N LEU A 26 -2.62 11.64 -13.07
CA LEU A 26 -3.42 12.19 -11.98
C LEU A 26 -4.41 11.17 -11.43
N GLU A 27 -5.15 10.47 -12.30
CA GLU A 27 -6.06 9.39 -11.89
C GLU A 27 -5.31 8.28 -11.15
N LYS A 28 -4.16 7.85 -11.68
CA LYS A 28 -3.30 6.86 -11.02
C LYS A 28 -2.86 7.35 -9.65
N THR A 29 -2.44 8.60 -9.54
CA THR A 29 -2.03 9.22 -8.27
C THR A 29 -3.18 9.31 -7.28
N ILE A 30 -4.36 9.77 -7.71
CA ILE A 30 -5.58 9.85 -6.88
C ILE A 30 -5.99 8.45 -6.40
N ASN A 31 -6.00 7.46 -7.29
CA ASN A 31 -6.34 6.09 -6.94
C ASN A 31 -5.32 5.45 -6.00
N SER A 32 -4.03 5.75 -6.18
CA SER A 32 -2.97 5.36 -5.26
C SER A 32 -3.18 6.00 -3.88
N THR A 33 -3.46 7.30 -3.81
CA THR A 33 -3.67 8.02 -2.53
C THR A 33 -4.95 7.57 -1.83
N ARG A 34 -6.04 7.32 -2.57
CA ARG A 34 -7.28 6.77 -2.01
C ARG A 34 -7.10 5.34 -1.52
N SER A 35 -6.46 4.46 -2.32
CA SER A 35 -6.15 3.09 -1.89
C SER A 35 -5.23 3.08 -0.67
N LEU A 36 -4.27 4.00 -0.64
CA LEU A 36 -3.36 4.20 0.48
C LEU A 36 -4.10 4.64 1.74
N THR A 37 -5.01 5.59 1.61
CA THR A 37 -5.83 6.07 2.72
C THR A 37 -6.78 4.98 3.20
N PHE A 38 -7.37 4.18 2.30
CA PHE A 38 -8.21 3.04 2.66
C PHE A 38 -7.41 1.93 3.36
N GLU A 39 -6.16 1.70 2.92
CA GLU A 39 -5.27 0.72 3.54
C GLU A 39 -4.77 1.18 4.90
N ILE A 40 -4.45 2.46 5.06
CA ILE A 40 -3.92 3.05 6.31
C ILE A 40 -5.05 3.36 7.32
N SER A 41 -6.22 3.76 6.84
CA SER A 41 -7.41 4.07 7.63
C SER A 41 -8.40 2.92 7.62
N SER A 42 -7.91 1.68 7.60
CA SER A 42 -8.78 0.51 7.56
C SER A 42 -9.62 0.47 8.84
N PRO A 43 -10.96 0.47 8.76
CA PRO A 43 -11.84 0.24 9.91
C PRO A 43 -11.38 -0.98 10.72
N VAL A 44 -10.82 -1.99 10.05
CA VAL A 44 -10.19 -3.18 10.66
C VAL A 44 -9.15 -2.81 11.73
N LEU A 45 -8.30 -1.80 11.51
CA LEU A 45 -7.28 -1.39 12.50
C LEU A 45 -7.90 -0.70 13.72
N TYR A 46 -8.99 0.06 13.51
CA TYR A 46 -9.67 0.80 14.56
C TYR A 46 -10.66 -0.08 15.35
N GLU A 47 -11.37 -0.97 14.67
CA GLU A 47 -12.44 -1.83 15.19
C GLU A 47 -11.93 -3.21 15.64
N LEU A 48 -11.01 -3.83 14.90
CA LEU A 48 -10.55 -5.20 15.14
C LEU A 48 -9.11 -5.26 15.69
N GLY A 49 -8.36 -4.16 15.61
CA GLY A 49 -7.02 -4.04 16.19
C GLY A 49 -5.89 -4.48 15.27
N MET A 50 -4.69 -4.62 15.86
CA MET A 50 -3.43 -4.71 15.10
C MET A 50 -3.31 -6.01 14.29
N VAL A 51 -3.52 -7.17 14.93
CA VAL A 51 -3.31 -8.47 14.27
C VAL A 51 -4.31 -8.70 13.13
N PRO A 52 -5.61 -8.43 13.28
CA PRO A 52 -6.55 -8.50 12.16
C PRO A 52 -6.20 -7.56 11.00
N ALA A 53 -5.75 -6.33 11.30
CA ALA A 53 -5.33 -5.40 10.26
C ALA A 53 -4.10 -5.91 9.49
N LEU A 54 -3.13 -6.53 10.19
CA LEU A 54 -1.97 -7.15 9.56
C LEU A 54 -2.34 -8.34 8.67
N ARG A 55 -3.33 -9.16 9.07
CA ARG A 55 -3.85 -10.24 8.22
C ARG A 55 -4.56 -9.70 6.98
N TRP A 56 -5.33 -8.64 7.16
CA TRP A 56 -6.02 -7.98 6.06
C TRP A 56 -5.04 -7.41 5.01
N ILE A 57 -3.97 -6.73 5.43
CA ILE A 57 -2.97 -6.22 4.47
C ILE A 57 -2.16 -7.37 3.83
N ALA A 58 -1.92 -8.47 4.55
CA ALA A 58 -1.27 -9.66 4.00
C ALA A 58 -2.04 -10.23 2.80
N GLU A 59 -3.37 -10.34 2.88
CA GLU A 59 -4.22 -10.80 1.77
C GLU A 59 -4.15 -9.86 0.56
N ARG A 60 -4.07 -8.54 0.81
CA ARG A 60 -3.96 -7.52 -0.25
C ARG A 60 -2.64 -7.64 -1.00
N PHE A 61 -1.53 -7.88 -0.29
CA PHE A 61 -0.23 -8.10 -0.91
C PHE A 61 -0.19 -9.39 -1.74
N LYS A 62 -0.85 -10.46 -1.28
CA LYS A 62 -1.01 -11.66 -2.10
C LYS A 62 -1.77 -11.37 -3.39
N LYS A 63 -2.92 -10.70 -3.30
CA LYS A 63 -3.75 -10.38 -4.49
C LYS A 63 -3.07 -9.44 -5.48
N LYS A 64 -2.31 -8.46 -5.00
CA LYS A 64 -1.76 -7.38 -5.85
C LYS A 64 -0.33 -7.63 -6.32
N HIS A 65 0.48 -8.33 -5.53
CA HIS A 65 1.92 -8.49 -5.75
C HIS A 65 2.35 -9.96 -5.81
N ASP A 66 1.41 -10.90 -5.72
CA ASP A 66 1.67 -12.35 -5.57
C ASP A 66 2.58 -12.73 -4.37
N LEU A 67 2.81 -11.79 -3.46
CA LEU A 67 3.66 -11.95 -2.30
C LEU A 67 2.88 -12.67 -1.17
N ASN A 68 3.33 -13.86 -0.78
CA ASN A 68 2.74 -14.54 0.38
C ASN A 68 3.20 -13.84 1.66
N VAL A 69 2.25 -13.45 2.51
CA VAL A 69 2.56 -12.83 3.80
C VAL A 69 1.88 -13.64 4.91
N THR A 70 2.67 -14.17 5.84
CA THR A 70 2.17 -14.92 7.00
C THR A 70 2.24 -14.07 8.25
N VAL A 71 1.13 -13.95 8.98
CA VAL A 71 1.07 -13.22 10.26
C VAL A 71 0.94 -14.22 11.41
N ILE A 72 1.92 -14.17 12.31
CA ILE A 72 2.00 -15.00 13.51
C ILE A 72 1.83 -14.09 14.72
N GLU A 73 0.89 -14.44 15.58
CA GLU A 73 0.70 -13.80 16.88
C GLU A 73 1.26 -14.73 17.96
N ARG A 74 2.10 -14.19 18.85
CA ARG A 74 2.69 -14.92 19.98
C ARG A 74 2.32 -14.22 21.28
N GLY A 75 1.49 -14.90 22.07
CA GLY A 75 0.88 -14.34 23.27
C GLY A 75 -0.35 -13.50 22.96
N ASN A 76 -1.05 -13.03 24.00
CA ASN A 76 -2.14 -12.08 23.82
C ASN A 76 -1.53 -10.69 23.64
N VAL A 77 -1.61 -10.17 22.41
CA VAL A 77 -1.23 -8.79 22.13
C VAL A 77 -2.31 -7.92 22.76
N GLY A 78 -2.07 -7.50 24.01
CA GLY A 78 -3.00 -6.67 24.77
C GLY A 78 -3.25 -5.31 24.11
N TYR A 79 -3.77 -4.36 24.89
CA TYR A 79 -4.11 -3.05 24.34
C TYR A 79 -2.85 -2.29 23.86
N ILE A 80 -2.80 -2.02 22.55
CA ILE A 80 -1.86 -1.09 21.92
C ILE A 80 -2.61 0.22 21.66
N ARG A 81 -2.06 1.34 22.14
CA ARG A 81 -2.60 2.68 21.85
C ARG A 81 -2.73 2.91 20.35
N ILE A 82 -3.80 3.59 19.94
CA ILE A 82 -4.17 3.71 18.52
C ILE A 82 -3.09 4.41 17.66
N ASP A 83 -2.44 5.44 18.20
CA ASP A 83 -1.34 6.15 17.54
C ASP A 83 -0.19 5.20 17.20
N LEU A 84 0.19 4.35 18.15
CA LEU A 84 1.22 3.34 17.95
C LEU A 84 0.77 2.26 16.96
N ARG A 85 -0.49 1.83 17.01
CA ARG A 85 -1.05 0.89 16.01
C ARG A 85 -0.94 1.45 14.59
N VAL A 86 -1.34 2.71 14.39
CA VAL A 86 -1.27 3.39 13.09
C VAL A 86 0.17 3.51 12.62
N MET A 87 1.09 3.90 13.51
CA MET A 87 2.51 4.01 13.19
C MET A 87 3.11 2.65 12.78
N LEU A 88 2.92 1.62 13.59
CA LEU A 88 3.42 0.26 13.32
C LEU A 88 2.83 -0.29 12.02
N PHE A 89 1.54 -0.07 11.77
CA PHE A 89 0.89 -0.51 10.56
C PHE A 89 1.50 0.15 9.31
N LYS A 90 1.75 1.47 9.37
CA LYS A 90 2.46 2.20 8.29
C LYS A 90 3.86 1.63 8.06
N CYS A 91 4.62 1.37 9.12
CA CYS A 91 5.96 0.78 9.03
C CYS A 91 5.93 -0.60 8.36
N VAL A 92 5.06 -1.50 8.82
CA VAL A 92 4.93 -2.84 8.22
C VAL A 92 4.54 -2.75 6.76
N ARG A 93 3.59 -1.87 6.41
CA ARG A 93 3.19 -1.65 5.02
C ARG A 93 4.37 -1.23 4.15
N GLU A 94 5.18 -0.27 4.60
CA GLU A 94 6.32 0.20 3.82
C GLU A 94 7.38 -0.91 3.62
N LEU A 95 7.62 -1.71 4.66
CA LEU A 95 8.48 -2.88 4.56
C LEU A 95 7.95 -3.90 3.54
N LEU A 96 6.63 -4.15 3.51
CA LEU A 96 6.00 -5.02 2.51
C LEU A 96 6.10 -4.44 1.09
N VAL A 97 5.91 -3.14 0.92
CA VAL A 97 6.11 -2.47 -0.38
C VAL A 97 7.54 -2.65 -0.87
N ASN A 98 8.51 -2.46 0.02
CA ASN A 98 9.92 -2.63 -0.32
C ASN A 98 10.25 -4.08 -0.67
N ALA A 99 9.74 -5.06 0.08
CA ALA A 99 9.90 -6.47 -0.24
C ALA A 99 9.29 -6.80 -1.62
N ALA A 100 8.05 -6.38 -1.87
CA ALA A 100 7.35 -6.65 -3.13
C ALA A 100 8.04 -6.01 -4.35
N LYS A 101 8.70 -4.86 -4.18
CA LYS A 101 9.37 -4.15 -5.29
C LYS A 101 10.82 -4.56 -5.51
N TYR A 102 11.54 -4.89 -4.44
CA TYR A 102 13.00 -4.92 -4.48
C TYR A 102 13.62 -6.25 -4.04
N SER A 103 12.87 -7.16 -3.40
CA SER A 103 13.52 -8.33 -2.76
C SER A 103 13.33 -9.66 -3.48
N ASN A 104 12.64 -9.74 -4.63
CA ASN A 104 12.24 -11.00 -5.30
C ASN A 104 11.69 -12.07 -4.32
N ALA A 105 11.15 -11.64 -3.18
CA ALA A 105 10.70 -12.55 -2.14
C ALA A 105 9.36 -13.15 -2.54
N ASN A 106 9.20 -14.45 -2.29
CA ASN A 106 7.93 -15.15 -2.44
C ASN A 106 7.15 -15.27 -1.11
N LEU A 107 7.82 -15.00 0.02
CA LEU A 107 7.29 -15.12 1.37
C LEU A 107 7.84 -14.05 2.30
N VAL A 108 6.96 -13.38 3.05
CA VAL A 108 7.29 -12.54 4.20
C VAL A 108 6.57 -13.07 5.44
N LYS A 109 7.27 -13.11 6.58
CA LYS A 109 6.71 -13.52 7.86
C LYS A 109 6.71 -12.34 8.83
N ILE A 110 5.53 -11.98 9.31
CA ILE A 110 5.32 -10.96 10.34
C ILE A 110 5.03 -11.68 11.65
N THR A 111 5.81 -11.40 12.69
CA THR A 111 5.58 -11.96 14.03
C THR A 111 5.28 -10.82 15.00
N VAL A 112 4.12 -10.86 15.63
CA VAL A 112 3.73 -9.93 16.70
C VAL A 112 3.89 -10.66 18.02
N THR A 113 4.69 -10.12 18.93
CA THR A 113 4.96 -10.74 20.24
C THR A 113 4.87 -9.70 21.33
N LEU A 114 4.13 -10.01 22.40
CA LEU A 114 4.19 -9.22 23.63
C LEU A 114 5.37 -9.71 24.48
N LYS A 115 6.38 -8.85 24.69
CA LYS A 115 7.42 -9.10 25.71
C LYS A 115 6.93 -8.57 27.04
N ILE A 116 6.59 -9.48 27.96
CA ILE A 116 6.40 -9.14 29.35
C ILE A 116 7.80 -9.05 29.96
N ASN A 117 8.26 -7.83 30.27
CA ASN A 117 9.45 -7.66 31.11
C ASN A 117 9.04 -8.00 32.53
N ILE A 118 9.34 -9.22 32.95
CA ILE A 118 9.35 -9.55 34.37
C ILE A 118 10.67 -8.98 34.90
N SER A 119 10.59 -7.84 35.57
CA SER A 119 11.72 -7.32 36.34
C SER A 119 12.00 -8.30 37.48
N SER A 120 13.13 -8.99 37.39
CA SER A 120 13.78 -9.68 38.52
C SER A 120 14.70 -8.72 39.25
#